data_AF-V7BFD9-F1
#
_entry.id   AF-V7BFD9-F1
#
_cell.length_a   1.000
_cell.length_b   1.000
_cell.length_c   1.000
_cell.angle_alpha   90.00
_cell.angle_beta   90.00
_cell.angle_gamma   90.00
#
_symmetry.space_group_name_H-M   'P 1'
#
loop_
_entity.id
_entity.type
_entity.pdbx_description
1 polymer ?
#
loop_
_entity_poly.entity_id
_entity_poly.type
_entity_poly.pdbx_seq_one_letter_code
_entity_poly.pdbx_strand_id
1 'polypeptide(L)'
;MGAFTEKQEALVNSSWEAFKGNIPQYSVVFYTSILEKAPAAKNLFSFLANGVDPTNPKLTAHAESLFGLVRDSAAQLRANGAVVADAALGSIHSQKGVNDSQFLVALMNIVL
;
A
#
# COMPACT_ATOMS: atom_id res chain seq x y z
N MET A 1 19.29 11.86 -9.61
CA MET A 1 18.39 10.72 -9.32
C MET A 1 18.50 9.76 -10.49
N GLY A 2 18.88 8.50 -10.28
CA GLY A 2 19.04 7.52 -11.37
C GLY A 2 17.68 7.02 -11.88
N ALA A 3 17.59 6.67 -13.16
CA ALA A 3 16.39 6.07 -13.73
C ALA A 3 16.07 4.72 -13.05
N PHE A 4 14.79 4.39 -12.94
CA PHE A 4 14.35 3.11 -12.35
C PHE A 4 14.84 1.94 -13.21
N THR A 5 15.59 1.03 -12.60
CA THR A 5 16.36 -0.01 -13.30
C THR A 5 15.59 -1.32 -13.41
N GLU A 6 16.00 -2.18 -14.35
CA GLU A 6 15.49 -3.55 -14.46
C GLU A 6 15.73 -4.37 -13.18
N LYS A 7 16.88 -4.19 -12.53
CA LYS A 7 17.16 -4.85 -11.24
C LYS A 7 16.18 -4.42 -10.15
N GLN A 8 15.81 -3.14 -10.11
CA GLN A 8 14.81 -2.64 -9.15
C GLN A 8 13.41 -3.19 -9.44
N GLU A 9 13.00 -3.25 -10.71
CA GLU A 9 11.74 -3.87 -11.11
C GLU A 9 11.70 -5.37 -10.74
N ALA A 10 12.78 -6.10 -11.03
CA ALA A 10 12.90 -7.52 -10.72
C ALA A 10 12.80 -7.78 -9.21
N LEU A 11 13.42 -6.93 -8.39
CA LEU A 11 13.31 -7.01 -6.92
C LEU A 11 11.86 -6.84 -6.48
N VAL A 12 11.17 -5.77 -6.91
CA VAL A 12 9.76 -5.53 -6.56
C VAL A 12 8.86 -6.69 -7.00
N ASN A 13 9.06 -7.22 -8.20
CA ASN A 13 8.32 -8.37 -8.70
C ASN A 13 8.58 -9.62 -7.84
N SER A 14 9.83 -9.94 -7.54
CA SER A 14 10.16 -11.11 -6.72
C SER A 14 9.63 -11.03 -5.29
N SER A 15 9.68 -9.83 -4.68
CA SER A 15 9.06 -9.57 -3.39
C SER A 15 7.56 -9.77 -3.43
N TRP A 16 6.88 -9.23 -4.44
CA TRP A 16 5.44 -9.40 -4.63
C TRP A 16 5.04 -10.87 -4.77
N GLU A 17 5.79 -11.66 -5.54
CA GLU A 17 5.52 -13.10 -5.71
C GLU A 17 5.63 -13.88 -4.39
N ALA A 18 6.61 -13.55 -3.55
CA ALA A 18 6.73 -14.15 -2.21
C ALA A 18 5.61 -13.67 -1.27
N PHE A 19 5.31 -12.37 -1.35
CA PHE A 19 4.35 -11.69 -0.49
C PHE A 19 2.90 -12.14 -0.73
N LYS A 20 2.49 -12.24 -2.01
CA LYS A 20 1.09 -12.50 -2.39
C LYS A 20 0.57 -13.87 -1.95
N GLY A 21 1.45 -14.80 -1.59
CA GLY A 21 1.08 -16.10 -1.04
C GLY A 21 0.39 -16.02 0.33
N ASN A 22 0.51 -14.91 1.06
CA ASN A 22 -0.09 -14.76 2.39
C ASN A 22 -0.59 -13.32 2.68
N ILE A 23 -1.29 -12.72 1.71
CA ILE A 23 -1.86 -11.38 1.85
C ILE A 23 -2.70 -11.20 3.12
N PRO A 24 -3.55 -12.17 3.56
CA PRO A 24 -4.32 -12.01 4.80
C PRO A 24 -3.43 -11.71 6.01
N GLN A 25 -2.38 -12.52 6.23
CA GLN A 25 -1.46 -12.31 7.35
C GLN A 25 -0.72 -10.97 7.22
N TYR A 26 -0.21 -10.66 6.03
CA TYR A 26 0.56 -9.43 5.85
C TYR A 26 -0.31 -8.17 5.91
N SER A 27 -1.60 -8.26 5.57
CA SER A 27 -2.55 -7.16 5.76
C SER A 27 -2.71 -6.82 7.24
N VAL A 28 -2.78 -7.82 8.12
CA VAL A 28 -2.81 -7.63 9.57
C VAL A 28 -1.54 -6.98 10.07
N VAL A 29 -0.37 -7.47 9.64
CA VAL A 29 0.93 -6.90 10.02
C VAL A 29 1.03 -5.43 9.59
N PHE A 30 0.71 -5.14 8.33
CA PHE A 30 0.75 -3.79 7.76
C PHE A 30 -0.08 -2.79 8.55
N TYR A 31 -1.36 -3.11 8.78
CA TYR A 31 -2.24 -2.19 9.51
C TYR A 31 -1.93 -2.11 11.00
N THR A 32 -1.46 -3.19 11.61
CA THR A 32 -0.99 -3.16 13.01
C THR A 32 0.19 -2.20 13.14
N SER A 33 1.21 -2.31 12.28
CA SER A 33 2.38 -1.43 12.30
C SER A 33 2.05 0.03 11.98
N ILE A 34 1.03 0.29 11.12
CA ILE A 34 0.51 1.64 10.91
C ILE A 34 -0.11 2.19 12.20
N LEU A 35 -0.99 1.43 12.86
CA LEU A 35 -1.68 1.92 14.05
C LEU A 35 -0.76 2.08 15.25
N GLU A 36 0.31 1.29 15.36
CA GLU A 36 1.36 1.46 16.37
C GLU A 36 2.09 2.80 16.22
N LYS A 37 2.39 3.21 14.98
CA LYS A 37 3.12 4.46 14.67
C LYS A 37 2.20 5.68 14.58
N ALA A 38 0.98 5.49 14.11
CA ALA A 38 -0.01 6.53 13.87
C ALA A 38 -1.42 6.07 14.26
N PRO A 39 -1.75 6.02 15.57
CA PRO A 39 -3.04 5.52 16.04
C PRO A 39 -4.25 6.25 15.43
N ALA A 40 -4.10 7.53 15.09
CA ALA A 40 -5.14 8.35 14.47
C ALA A 40 -5.53 7.85 13.06
N ALA A 41 -4.68 7.08 12.37
CA ALA A 41 -4.96 6.53 11.05
C ALA A 41 -6.18 5.59 11.04
N LYS A 42 -6.55 5.01 12.20
CA LYS A 42 -7.76 4.19 12.33
C LYS A 42 -9.04 4.93 11.92
N ASN A 43 -9.05 6.26 12.05
CA ASN A 43 -10.21 7.09 11.72
C ASN A 43 -10.38 7.32 10.20
N LEU A 44 -9.35 7.00 9.40
CA LEU A 44 -9.39 7.15 7.94
C LEU A 44 -10.06 5.94 7.26
N PHE A 45 -10.06 4.79 7.94
CA PHE A 45 -10.52 3.52 7.40
C PHE A 45 -11.68 2.98 8.23
N SER A 46 -12.87 2.86 7.63
CA SER A 46 -14.04 2.34 8.34
C SER A 46 -13.84 0.90 8.86
N PHE A 47 -13.00 0.12 8.19
CA PHE A 47 -12.68 -1.25 8.60
C PHE A 47 -11.68 -1.34 9.77
N LEU A 48 -11.09 -0.21 10.19
CA LEU A 48 -10.20 -0.12 11.35
C LEU A 48 -10.84 0.57 12.56
N ALA A 49 -12.13 0.93 12.49
CA ALA A 49 -12.80 1.69 13.55
C ALA A 49 -12.71 1.01 14.93
N ASN A 50 -12.70 -0.32 14.94
CA ASN A 50 -12.58 -1.16 16.14
C ASN A 50 -11.19 -1.81 16.28
N GLY A 51 -10.18 -1.29 15.58
CA GLY A 51 -8.84 -1.88 15.50
C GLY A 51 -8.66 -2.82 14.31
N VAL A 52 -7.54 -3.55 14.29
CA VAL A 52 -7.22 -4.52 13.24
C VAL A 52 -7.96 -5.82 13.51
N ASP A 53 -8.89 -6.18 12.64
CA ASP A 53 -9.61 -7.45 12.67
C ASP A 53 -9.11 -8.37 11.54
N PRO A 54 -8.37 -9.46 11.85
CA PRO A 54 -7.87 -10.41 10.87
C PRO A 54 -8.94 -11.08 10.02
N THR A 55 -10.19 -11.09 10.48
CA THR A 55 -11.32 -11.74 9.78
C THR A 55 -12.06 -10.78 8.86
N ASN A 56 -11.72 -9.48 8.88
CA ASN A 56 -12.41 -8.48 8.08
C ASN A 56 -11.92 -8.49 6.62
N PRO A 57 -12.76 -8.89 5.65
CA PRO A 57 -12.33 -9.02 4.25
C PRO A 57 -11.95 -7.66 3.62
N LYS A 58 -12.45 -6.54 4.15
CA LYS A 58 -12.10 -5.20 3.66
C LYS A 58 -10.66 -4.82 3.96
N LEU A 59 -10.10 -5.34 5.07
CA LEU A 59 -8.70 -5.14 5.46
C LEU A 59 -7.78 -5.74 4.39
N THR A 60 -8.00 -7.02 4.08
CA THR A 60 -7.23 -7.77 3.11
C THR A 60 -7.40 -7.21 1.70
N ALA A 61 -8.63 -6.92 1.27
CA ALA A 61 -8.89 -6.39 -0.08
C ALA A 61 -8.23 -5.02 -0.32
N HIS A 62 -8.24 -4.14 0.68
CA HIS A 62 -7.56 -2.85 0.56
C HIS A 62 -6.03 -3.03 0.52
N ALA A 63 -5.48 -3.89 1.37
CA ALA A 63 -4.04 -4.19 1.38
C ALA A 63 -3.58 -4.79 0.05
N GLU A 64 -4.30 -5.77 -0.49
CA GLU A 64 -4.04 -6.38 -1.80
C GLU A 64 -4.01 -5.35 -2.91
N SER A 65 -5.04 -4.48 -2.97
CA SER A 65 -5.13 -3.42 -3.98
C SER A 65 -3.96 -2.45 -3.88
N LEU A 66 -3.57 -2.06 -2.66
CA LEU A 66 -2.45 -1.16 -2.41
C LEU A 66 -1.11 -1.78 -2.86
N PHE A 67 -0.83 -3.01 -2.44
CA PHE A 67 0.43 -3.67 -2.76
C PHE A 67 0.55 -4.00 -4.25
N GLY A 68 -0.54 -4.44 -4.88
CA GLY A 68 -0.61 -4.62 -6.33
C GLY A 68 -0.32 -3.31 -7.07
N LEU A 69 -0.94 -2.20 -6.65
CA LEU A 69 -0.72 -0.88 -7.26
C LEU A 69 0.74 -0.42 -7.16
N VAL A 70 1.42 -0.70 -6.04
CA VAL A 70 2.85 -0.39 -5.86
C VAL A 70 3.71 -1.20 -6.83
N ARG A 71 3.45 -2.50 -6.96
CA ARG A 71 4.15 -3.37 -7.91
C ARG A 71 3.92 -2.91 -9.35
N ASP A 72 2.68 -2.60 -9.72
CA ASP A 72 2.34 -2.16 -11.07
C ASP A 72 2.93 -0.78 -11.39
N SER A 73 3.02 0.11 -10.39
CA SER A 73 3.70 1.40 -10.54
C SER A 73 5.19 1.24 -10.82
N ALA A 74 5.86 0.26 -10.21
CA ALA A 74 7.26 -0.06 -10.51
C ALA A 74 7.44 -0.51 -11.96
N ALA A 75 6.55 -1.38 -12.46
CA ALA A 75 6.55 -1.81 -13.85
C ALA A 75 6.31 -0.64 -14.82
N GLN A 76 5.36 0.24 -14.52
CA GLN A 76 5.11 1.45 -15.31
C GLN A 76 6.32 2.40 -15.33
N LEU A 77 6.96 2.63 -14.16
CA LEU A 77 8.18 3.45 -14.10
C LEU A 77 9.29 2.88 -14.97
N ARG A 78 9.46 1.55 -14.98
CA ARG A 78 10.49 0.90 -15.82
C ARG A 78 10.16 0.99 -17.30
N ALA A 79 8.91 0.78 -17.68
CA ALA A 79 8.48 0.73 -19.07
C ALA A 79 8.37 2.14 -19.70
N ASN A 80 7.80 3.07 -18.96
CA ASN A 80 7.34 4.36 -19.48
C ASN A 80 8.12 5.56 -18.92
N GLY A 81 8.95 5.35 -17.88
CA GLY A 81 9.61 6.44 -17.17
C GLY A 81 8.69 7.27 -16.27
N ALA A 82 7.41 6.92 -16.17
CA ALA A 82 6.39 7.61 -15.38
C ALA A 82 5.28 6.64 -14.94
N VAL A 83 4.61 6.98 -13.84
CA VAL A 83 3.37 6.30 -13.39
C VAL A 83 2.18 7.12 -13.86
N VAL A 84 1.20 6.46 -14.48
CA VAL A 84 -0.11 7.06 -14.78
C VAL A 84 -1.10 6.53 -13.74
N ALA A 85 -1.38 7.35 -12.73
CA ALA A 85 -2.34 7.01 -11.69
C ALA A 85 -3.78 7.34 -12.10
N ASP A 86 -4.73 6.55 -11.59
CA ASP A 86 -6.15 6.86 -11.70
C ASP A 86 -6.48 8.12 -10.87
N ALA A 87 -6.97 9.16 -11.53
CA ALA A 87 -7.35 10.42 -10.90
C ALA A 87 -8.44 10.26 -9.83
N ALA A 88 -9.30 9.23 -9.95
CA ALA A 88 -10.31 8.93 -8.94
C ALA A 88 -9.68 8.56 -7.59
N LEU A 89 -8.53 7.87 -7.59
CA LEU A 89 -7.81 7.54 -6.36
C LEU A 89 -7.35 8.81 -5.64
N GLY A 90 -6.82 9.79 -6.35
CA GLY A 90 -6.45 11.09 -5.78
C GLY A 90 -7.64 11.77 -5.11
N SER A 91 -8.78 11.85 -5.80
CA SER A 91 -10.01 12.44 -5.27
C SER A 91 -10.50 11.72 -4.01
N ILE A 92 -10.51 10.38 -4.01
CA ILE A 92 -10.91 9.56 -2.86
C ILE A 92 -10.01 9.85 -1.65
N HIS A 93 -8.69 9.87 -1.83
CA HIS A 93 -7.75 10.12 -0.74
C HIS A 93 -7.92 11.54 -0.17
N SER A 94 -8.13 12.54 -1.03
CA SER A 94 -8.44 13.91 -0.59
C SER A 94 -9.76 14.00 0.18
N GLN A 95 -10.84 13.35 -0.29
CA GLN A 95 -12.14 13.32 0.40
C GLN A 95 -12.07 12.64 1.77
N LYS A 96 -11.18 11.65 1.92
CA LYS A 96 -10.93 10.95 3.20
C LYS A 96 -9.96 11.70 4.12
N GLY A 97 -9.47 12.87 3.70
CA GLY A 97 -8.56 13.69 4.50
C GLY A 97 -7.15 13.08 4.62
N VAL A 98 -6.74 12.25 3.66
CA VAL A 98 -5.39 11.68 3.62
C VAL A 98 -4.39 12.78 3.25
N ASN A 99 -3.33 12.93 4.04
CA ASN A 99 -2.27 13.92 3.83
C ASN A 99 -0.89 13.25 3.69
N ASP A 100 0.12 14.04 3.33
CA ASP A 100 1.49 13.57 3.06
C ASP A 100 2.08 12.77 4.22
N SER A 101 1.85 13.17 5.47
CA SER A 101 2.36 12.43 6.64
C SER A 101 1.80 11.00 6.72
N GLN A 102 0.54 10.82 6.31
CA GLN A 102 -0.10 9.50 6.31
C GLN A 102 0.37 8.64 5.14
N PHE A 103 0.66 9.25 3.98
CA PHE A 103 1.34 8.55 2.88
C PHE A 103 2.74 8.08 3.28
N LEU A 104 3.51 8.89 4.00
CA LEU A 104 4.84 8.49 4.49
C LEU A 104 4.76 7.33 5.48
N VAL A 105 3.79 7.35 6.41
CA VAL A 105 3.59 6.22 7.33
C VAL A 105 3.21 4.96 6.55
N ALA A 106 2.33 5.03 5.54
CA ALA A 106 2.01 3.87 4.72
C ALA A 106 3.26 3.34 3.98
N LEU A 107 4.05 4.22 3.35
CA LEU A 107 5.27 3.86 2.64
C LEU A 107 6.29 3.14 3.52
N MET A 108 6.52 3.64 4.74
CA MET A 108 7.46 3.05 5.69
C MET A 108 7.02 1.68 6.24
N ASN A 109 5.78 1.28 5.99
CA ASN A 109 5.24 0.00 6.47
C ASN A 109 4.89 -0.95 5.33
N ILE A 110 5.02 -0.54 4.05
CA ILE A 110 4.88 -1.47 2.93
C ILE A 110 5.92 -2.59 3.10
N VAL A 111 5.44 -3.83 3.05
CA VAL A 111 6.24 -5.03 3.33
C VAL A 111 6.70 -5.71 2.03
N LEU A 112 6.83 -4.93 0.94
CA LEU A 112 7.35 -5.37 -0.36
C LEU A 112 8.85 -5.12 -0.46
#